data_AF-A0A9X1GJH6-F1
#
_entry.id   AF-A0A9X1GJH6-F1
#
_cell.length_a   1.000
_cell.length_b   1.000
_cell.length_c   1.000
_cell.angle_alpha   90.00
_cell.angle_beta   90.00
_cell.angle_gamma   90.00
#
_symmetry.space_group_name_H-M   'P 1'
#
loop_
_entity.id
_entity.type
_entity.pdbx_description
1 polymer ?
#
loop_
_entity_poly.entity_id
_entity_poly.type
_entity_poly.pdbx_seq_one_letter_code
_entity_poly.pdbx_strand_id
1 'polypeptide(L)'
;MKSKFSTLLASALLATGIVYTSIAAPAYAEKGGKIQDNSTKDKTPKDKTPEVVSSSIADGGLTGLACNNSNVKFGALSATACEGAFAGNDTGEKGTLLDKLNDNLFSSEIGTGVQWILAGKSDSGNFTADNTADGDLTLAGNLTSFLGKTFVVSLKASNSYSAYLFENFQGTTLKAAYNTIGVSTNGKGTAQGLSHASLFLSNIKPQEPPKNKVPEPASLVGLGLVASGMVMARRRRTLGN
;
A
#
# COMPACT_ATOMS: atom_id res chain seq x y z
N MET A 1 17.26 51.18 21.90
CA MET A 1 17.45 49.75 22.28
C MET A 1 16.16 49.01 22.01
N LYS A 2 16.27 47.80 21.44
CA LYS A 2 15.23 47.06 20.71
C LYS A 2 14.12 46.54 21.63
N SER A 3 12.86 46.76 21.28
CA SER A 3 11.69 46.16 21.94
C SER A 3 11.56 44.67 21.57
N LYS A 4 11.21 43.84 22.55
CA LYS A 4 10.87 42.43 22.35
C LYS A 4 9.35 42.31 22.32
N PHE A 5 8.80 41.87 21.18
CA PHE A 5 7.41 41.41 21.08
C PHE A 5 7.42 39.88 21.27
N SER A 6 6.77 39.41 22.34
CA SER A 6 6.47 38.01 22.57
C SER A 6 5.04 37.73 22.13
N THR A 7 4.86 36.85 21.14
CA THR A 7 3.55 36.40 20.66
C THR A 7 3.23 35.06 21.30
N LEU A 8 2.25 35.03 22.21
CA LEU A 8 1.65 33.82 22.77
C LEU A 8 0.40 33.48 21.96
N LEU A 9 0.44 32.40 21.18
CA LEU A 9 -0.73 31.81 20.53
C LEU A 9 -1.30 30.72 21.44
N ALA A 10 -2.40 31.05 22.12
CA ALA A 10 -3.24 30.08 22.81
C ALA A 10 -4.12 29.37 21.78
N SER A 11 -3.95 28.05 21.63
CA SER A 11 -4.82 27.24 20.77
C SER A 11 -5.99 26.69 21.59
N ALA A 12 -7.20 27.04 21.17
CA ALA A 12 -8.45 26.56 21.77
C ALA A 12 -8.69 25.10 21.39
N LEU A 13 -8.90 24.26 22.40
CA LEU A 13 -9.26 22.85 22.26
C LEU A 13 -10.78 22.74 22.01
N LEU A 14 -11.20 22.41 20.79
CA LEU A 14 -12.60 22.08 20.49
C LEU A 14 -12.83 20.59 20.75
N ALA A 15 -13.52 20.27 21.83
CA ALA A 15 -14.01 18.92 22.11
C ALA A 15 -15.37 18.72 21.41
N THR A 16 -15.40 17.91 20.36
CA THR A 16 -16.63 17.47 19.70
C THR A 16 -17.03 16.10 20.25
N GLY A 17 -18.15 16.07 20.99
CA GLY A 17 -18.76 14.84 21.47
C GLY A 17 -19.49 14.12 20.35
N ILE A 18 -19.20 12.82 20.19
CA ILE A 18 -19.90 11.93 19.26
C ILE A 18 -20.98 11.20 20.06
N VAL A 19 -22.25 11.38 19.64
CA VAL A 19 -23.41 10.67 20.15
C VAL A 19 -23.48 9.31 19.45
N TYR A 20 -23.44 8.23 20.23
CA TYR A 20 -23.68 6.87 19.74
C TYR A 20 -25.19 6.58 19.78
N THR A 21 -25.78 6.28 18.64
CA THR A 21 -27.10 5.62 18.57
C THR A 21 -26.89 4.13 18.32
N SER A 22 -27.22 3.32 19.31
CA SER A 22 -27.22 1.86 19.21
C SER A 22 -28.49 1.40 18.47
N ILE A 23 -28.32 0.81 17.28
CA ILE A 23 -29.37 0.10 16.57
C ILE A 23 -29.30 -1.37 17.00
N ALA A 24 -30.39 -1.88 17.57
CA ALA A 24 -30.55 -3.30 17.89
C ALA A 24 -30.81 -4.11 16.60
N ALA A 25 -30.05 -5.18 16.39
CA ALA A 25 -30.28 -6.14 15.31
C ALA A 25 -31.35 -7.19 15.73
N PRO A 26 -32.15 -7.71 14.77
CA PRO A 26 -33.15 -8.73 15.04
C PRO A 26 -32.50 -10.11 15.26
N ALA A 27 -32.97 -10.81 16.29
CA ALA A 27 -32.62 -12.19 16.54
C ALA A 27 -33.23 -13.11 15.46
N TYR A 28 -32.39 -13.87 14.77
CA TYR A 28 -32.82 -14.99 13.93
C TYR A 28 -32.53 -16.32 14.63
N ALA A 29 -33.57 -17.15 14.63
CA ALA A 29 -33.69 -18.39 15.37
C ALA A 29 -32.82 -19.52 14.80
N GLU A 30 -32.22 -20.26 15.73
CA GLU A 30 -31.51 -21.52 15.53
C GLU A 30 -32.49 -22.65 15.18
N LYS A 31 -32.26 -23.32 14.04
CA LYS A 31 -32.97 -24.57 13.70
C LYS A 31 -31.97 -25.72 13.69
N GLY A 32 -31.98 -26.47 14.79
CA GLY A 32 -31.18 -27.68 14.97
C GLY A 32 -31.47 -28.74 13.90
N GLY A 33 -30.42 -29.16 13.20
CA GLY A 33 -30.40 -30.37 12.38
C GLY A 33 -29.68 -31.49 13.12
N LYS A 34 -30.43 -32.54 13.49
CA LYS A 34 -29.89 -33.75 14.12
C LYS A 34 -28.97 -34.50 13.15
N ILE A 35 -27.79 -34.86 13.64
CA ILE A 35 -26.91 -35.85 13.01
C ILE A 35 -27.55 -37.23 13.20
N GLN A 36 -27.82 -37.93 12.10
CA GLN A 36 -28.08 -39.38 12.12
C GLN A 36 -26.77 -40.11 11.82
N ASP A 37 -26.26 -40.79 12.85
CA ASP A 37 -25.35 -41.92 12.70
C ASP A 37 -26.03 -43.00 11.86
N ASN A 38 -25.34 -43.52 10.85
CA ASN A 38 -25.59 -44.87 10.39
C ASN A 38 -24.26 -45.58 10.08
N SER A 39 -23.87 -46.41 11.05
CA SER A 39 -22.79 -47.36 10.94
C SER A 39 -23.24 -48.53 10.07
N THR A 40 -22.54 -48.83 8.99
CA THR A 40 -22.61 -50.13 8.35
C THR A 40 -21.23 -50.52 7.82
N LYS A 41 -20.63 -51.51 8.49
CA LYS A 41 -19.54 -52.34 7.98
C LYS A 41 -20.05 -53.15 6.79
N ASP A 42 -19.36 -53.15 5.65
CA ASP A 42 -18.68 -54.36 5.17
C ASP A 42 -17.78 -54.10 3.93
N LYS A 43 -16.63 -54.79 3.96
CA LYS A 43 -15.72 -55.31 2.92
C LYS A 43 -15.53 -54.63 1.55
N THR A 44 -14.26 -54.32 1.28
CA THR A 44 -13.57 -54.17 -0.03
C THR A 44 -13.67 -55.44 -0.90
N PRO A 45 -13.60 -55.37 -2.25
CA PRO A 45 -12.30 -55.20 -2.94
C PRO A 45 -12.30 -54.42 -4.29
N LYS A 46 -11.13 -53.82 -4.58
CA LYS A 46 -10.44 -53.60 -5.88
C LYS A 46 -11.03 -52.74 -7.02
N ASP A 47 -10.19 -51.80 -7.45
CA ASP A 47 -9.95 -51.24 -8.80
C ASP A 47 -11.13 -50.77 -9.64
N LYS A 48 -11.22 -49.44 -9.79
CA LYS A 48 -11.22 -48.75 -11.10
C LYS A 48 -11.14 -47.24 -10.90
N THR A 49 -10.08 -46.63 -11.40
CA THR A 49 -9.91 -45.19 -11.61
C THR A 49 -10.99 -44.66 -12.54
N PRO A 50 -11.72 -43.61 -12.16
CA PRO A 50 -12.32 -42.68 -13.10
C PRO A 50 -11.50 -41.39 -13.13
N GLU A 51 -11.03 -41.01 -14.32
CA GLU A 51 -10.63 -39.64 -14.61
C GLU A 51 -11.79 -38.70 -14.27
N VAL A 52 -11.68 -37.96 -13.17
CA VAL A 52 -12.58 -36.84 -12.91
C VAL A 52 -11.96 -35.64 -13.58
N VAL A 53 -12.52 -35.30 -14.73
CA VAL A 53 -12.41 -34.00 -15.39
C VAL A 53 -12.77 -32.95 -14.34
N SER A 54 -11.76 -32.28 -13.78
CA SER A 54 -11.96 -31.19 -12.83
C SER A 54 -12.32 -29.93 -13.62
N SER A 55 -13.58 -29.87 -14.03
CA SER A 55 -14.22 -28.67 -14.53
C SER A 55 -14.19 -27.59 -13.45
N SER A 56 -13.69 -26.42 -13.85
CA SER A 56 -13.67 -25.16 -13.11
C SER A 56 -14.97 -24.89 -12.35
N ILE A 57 -14.91 -25.02 -11.02
CA ILE A 57 -15.84 -24.33 -10.14
C ILE A 57 -15.22 -22.95 -9.91
N ALA A 58 -15.75 -21.96 -10.62
CA ALA A 58 -15.65 -20.58 -10.19
C ALA A 58 -16.27 -20.52 -8.79
N ASP A 59 -15.42 -20.34 -7.78
CA ASP A 59 -15.85 -20.14 -6.41
C ASP A 59 -16.62 -18.81 -6.34
N GLY A 60 -17.93 -18.95 -6.24
CA GLY A 60 -18.85 -17.84 -6.06
C GLY A 60 -18.70 -17.31 -4.65
N GLY A 61 -18.10 -16.13 -4.55
CA GLY A 61 -18.52 -15.09 -3.61
C GLY A 61 -18.73 -15.53 -2.17
N LEU A 62 -17.63 -15.82 -1.47
CA LEU A 62 -17.51 -15.24 -0.15
C LEU A 62 -17.48 -13.73 -0.37
N THR A 63 -18.37 -12.96 0.25
CA THR A 63 -18.10 -11.55 0.56
C THR A 63 -16.94 -11.54 1.56
N GLY A 64 -15.77 -11.98 1.09
CA GLY A 64 -14.54 -12.06 1.84
C GLY A 64 -14.22 -10.65 2.31
N LEU A 65 -13.61 -10.57 3.49
CA LEU A 65 -12.98 -9.35 3.96
C LEU A 65 -12.12 -8.78 2.83
N ALA A 66 -12.67 -7.80 2.12
CA ALA A 66 -11.95 -7.06 1.12
C ALA A 66 -11.07 -6.09 1.90
N CYS A 67 -9.78 -6.09 1.60
CA CYS A 67 -8.93 -5.03 2.06
C CYS A 67 -9.47 -3.67 1.55
N ASN A 68 -9.11 -2.61 2.26
CA ASN A 68 -9.39 -1.24 1.87
C ASN A 68 -8.06 -0.48 1.81
N ASN A 69 -7.85 0.29 0.75
CA ASN A 69 -6.65 1.10 0.57
C ASN A 69 -6.33 2.04 1.75
N SER A 70 -7.35 2.43 2.51
CA SER A 70 -7.21 3.25 3.71
C SER A 70 -6.84 2.47 4.98
N ASN A 71 -6.72 1.15 4.93
CA ASN A 71 -6.29 0.36 6.08
C ASN A 71 -4.82 0.59 6.42
N VAL A 72 -3.99 1.06 5.48
CA VAL A 72 -2.59 1.43 5.74
C VAL A 72 -2.35 2.83 5.20
N LYS A 73 -1.87 3.74 6.05
CA LYS A 73 -1.67 5.15 5.69
C LYS A 73 -0.38 5.74 6.22
N PHE A 74 0.45 6.29 5.35
CA PHE A 74 1.60 7.10 5.72
C PHE A 74 1.19 8.58 5.76
N GLY A 75 0.83 9.07 6.94
CA GLY A 75 0.22 10.39 7.09
C GLY A 75 -1.10 10.48 6.32
N ALA A 76 -1.16 11.32 5.29
CA ALA A 76 -2.34 11.46 4.44
C ALA A 76 -2.39 10.49 3.24
N LEU A 77 -1.34 9.71 3.00
CA LEU A 77 -1.23 8.83 1.84
C LEU A 77 -1.77 7.43 2.16
N SER A 78 -2.85 7.04 1.52
CA SER A 78 -3.37 5.67 1.49
C SER A 78 -2.62 4.82 0.45
N ALA A 79 -2.79 3.49 0.51
CA ALA A 79 -2.32 2.60 -0.54
C ALA A 79 -2.98 2.92 -1.90
N THR A 80 -2.27 2.70 -3.01
CA THR A 80 -2.84 2.85 -4.35
C THR A 80 -3.83 1.73 -4.65
N ALA A 81 -3.48 0.51 -4.26
CA ALA A 81 -4.31 -0.67 -4.37
C ALA A 81 -4.04 -1.60 -3.19
N CYS A 82 -4.96 -2.53 -2.98
CA CYS A 82 -4.78 -3.59 -2.02
C CYS A 82 -5.37 -4.89 -2.56
N GLU A 83 -4.82 -6.00 -2.10
CA GLU A 83 -5.26 -7.34 -2.48
C GLU A 83 -5.32 -8.25 -1.26
N GLY A 84 -6.35 -9.11 -1.20
CA GLY A 84 -6.64 -10.00 -0.08
C GLY A 84 -8.07 -9.83 0.49
N ALA A 85 -8.42 -10.47 1.60
CA ALA A 85 -7.56 -11.31 2.44
C ALA A 85 -7.20 -12.66 1.80
N PHE A 86 -5.91 -12.97 1.77
CA PHE A 86 -5.37 -14.27 1.37
C PHE A 86 -5.24 -15.18 2.59
N ALA A 87 -5.55 -16.46 2.42
CA ALA A 87 -5.33 -17.47 3.45
C ALA A 87 -3.83 -17.80 3.60
N GLY A 88 -3.40 -18.06 4.84
CA GLY A 88 -2.07 -18.55 5.18
C GLY A 88 -1.08 -17.47 5.65
N ASN A 89 0.20 -17.71 5.38
CA ASN A 89 1.30 -16.81 5.72
C ASN A 89 1.73 -16.04 4.47
N ASP A 90 2.05 -14.77 4.65
CA ASP A 90 2.59 -13.89 3.60
C ASP A 90 4.05 -14.20 3.23
N THR A 91 4.80 -14.88 4.13
CA THR A 91 6.21 -15.26 3.95
C THR A 91 6.44 -16.74 4.29
N GLY A 92 7.51 -17.36 3.78
CA GLY A 92 7.83 -18.78 4.00
C GLY A 92 8.39 -19.50 2.77
N GLU A 93 8.34 -20.84 2.77
CA GLU A 93 8.95 -21.69 1.73
C GLU A 93 8.13 -21.86 0.44
N LYS A 94 6.79 -21.73 0.47
CA LYS A 94 5.93 -21.96 -0.71
C LYS A 94 4.67 -21.10 -0.73
N GLY A 95 4.28 -20.62 -1.91
CA GLY A 95 2.99 -19.97 -2.16
C GLY A 95 2.83 -18.64 -1.44
N THR A 96 3.96 -17.94 -1.24
CA THR A 96 4.04 -16.74 -0.42
C THR A 96 3.50 -15.52 -1.16
N LEU A 97 3.36 -14.39 -0.46
CA LEU A 97 3.07 -13.12 -1.12
C LEU A 97 4.16 -12.76 -2.14
N LEU A 98 5.42 -13.11 -1.90
CA LEU A 98 6.51 -12.86 -2.85
C LEU A 98 6.26 -13.56 -4.20
N ASP A 99 5.80 -14.81 -4.16
CA ASP A 99 5.48 -15.56 -5.37
C ASP A 99 4.33 -14.90 -6.12
N LYS A 100 3.26 -14.49 -5.41
CA LYS A 100 2.11 -13.77 -6.01
C LYS A 100 2.52 -12.43 -6.60
N LEU A 101 3.36 -11.67 -5.91
CA LEU A 101 3.86 -10.37 -6.39
C LEU A 101 4.67 -10.53 -7.68
N ASN A 102 5.54 -11.53 -7.74
CA ASN A 102 6.32 -11.86 -8.93
C ASN A 102 5.47 -12.53 -10.04
N ASP A 103 4.31 -13.08 -9.68
CA ASP A 103 3.26 -13.54 -10.61
C ASP A 103 2.21 -12.47 -10.89
N ASN A 104 2.64 -11.19 -10.89
CA ASN A 104 1.86 -10.06 -11.41
C ASN A 104 0.60 -9.69 -10.61
N LEU A 105 0.58 -9.91 -9.28
CA LEU A 105 -0.56 -9.58 -8.41
C LEU A 105 -1.12 -8.16 -8.60
N PHE A 106 -0.26 -7.15 -8.78
CA PHE A 106 -0.64 -5.75 -8.97
C PHE A 106 -0.41 -5.25 -10.41
N SER A 107 -0.53 -6.14 -11.39
CA SER A 107 -0.20 -5.77 -12.78
C SER A 107 -1.15 -4.76 -13.40
N SER A 108 -2.37 -4.60 -12.87
CA SER A 108 -3.29 -3.53 -13.27
C SER A 108 -2.76 -2.14 -12.91
N GLU A 109 -1.98 -2.01 -11.84
CA GLU A 109 -1.46 -0.73 -11.36
C GLU A 109 -0.07 -0.45 -11.95
N ILE A 110 0.84 -1.41 -11.89
CA ILE A 110 2.27 -1.19 -12.16
C ILE A 110 2.81 -1.95 -13.39
N GLY A 111 1.94 -2.66 -14.11
CA GLY A 111 2.31 -3.50 -15.25
C GLY A 111 2.91 -4.85 -14.87
N THR A 112 3.36 -5.60 -15.87
CA THR A 112 3.89 -6.96 -15.72
C THR A 112 5.42 -6.99 -15.68
N GLY A 113 5.98 -8.09 -15.16
CA GLY A 113 7.44 -8.32 -15.14
C GLY A 113 8.19 -7.55 -14.05
N VAL A 114 7.46 -6.95 -13.10
CA VAL A 114 8.03 -6.32 -11.91
C VAL A 114 8.61 -7.40 -11.00
N GLN A 115 9.85 -7.19 -10.56
CA GLN A 115 10.51 -8.09 -9.63
C GLN A 115 10.47 -7.50 -8.23
N TRP A 116 10.17 -8.36 -7.26
CA TRP A 116 10.01 -8.00 -5.87
C TRP A 116 11.04 -8.73 -5.00
N ILE A 117 11.47 -8.05 -3.94
CA ILE A 117 12.30 -8.62 -2.89
C ILE A 117 11.65 -8.38 -1.53
N LEU A 118 11.75 -9.34 -0.62
CA LEU A 118 11.41 -9.13 0.79
C LEU A 118 12.50 -8.28 1.43
N ALA A 119 12.15 -7.05 1.83
CA ALA A 119 13.07 -6.10 2.43
C ALA A 119 13.11 -6.15 3.95
N GLY A 120 12.04 -6.61 4.59
CA GLY A 120 12.02 -6.76 6.05
C GLY A 120 10.69 -7.25 6.59
N LYS A 121 10.70 -7.64 7.87
CA LYS A 121 9.53 -8.08 8.63
C LYS A 121 9.54 -7.45 10.03
N SER A 122 8.35 -7.23 10.58
CA SER A 122 8.21 -6.52 11.86
C SER A 122 8.67 -7.34 13.06
N ASP A 123 8.83 -8.65 12.89
CA ASP A 123 9.23 -9.61 13.91
C ASP A 123 10.72 -9.97 13.89
N SER A 124 11.50 -9.44 12.93
CA SER A 124 12.87 -9.92 12.68
C SER A 124 13.83 -8.89 12.09
N GLY A 125 13.57 -7.57 12.22
CA GLY A 125 14.54 -6.59 11.72
C GLY A 125 14.23 -5.10 11.93
N ASN A 126 14.64 -4.31 10.94
CA ASN A 126 14.58 -2.84 10.87
C ASN A 126 13.17 -2.31 10.51
N PHE A 127 12.15 -3.02 10.92
CA PHE A 127 10.75 -2.73 10.66
C PHE A 127 10.01 -3.06 11.94
N THR A 128 9.12 -2.17 12.40
CA THR A 128 8.38 -2.40 13.65
C THR A 128 6.92 -2.15 13.42
N ALA A 129 6.06 -2.96 14.03
CA ALA A 129 4.62 -2.76 14.03
C ALA A 129 4.07 -3.07 15.41
N ASP A 130 3.04 -2.36 15.83
CA ASP A 130 2.28 -2.74 17.02
C ASP A 130 1.62 -4.11 16.80
N ASN A 131 1.48 -4.93 17.84
CA ASN A 131 0.80 -6.23 17.74
C ASN A 131 -0.68 -6.10 18.15
N THR A 132 -1.38 -5.15 17.53
CA THR A 132 -2.78 -4.78 17.84
C THR A 132 -3.65 -4.83 16.59
N ALA A 133 -4.97 -4.68 16.73
CA ALA A 133 -5.88 -4.68 15.56
C ALA A 133 -5.77 -3.36 14.77
N ASP A 134 -5.44 -2.27 15.46
CA ASP A 134 -5.17 -0.93 14.97
C ASP A 134 -3.90 -0.43 15.65
N GLY A 135 -3.00 0.19 14.91
CA GLY A 135 -1.73 0.63 15.48
C GLY A 135 -0.84 1.34 14.47
N ASP A 136 0.42 1.46 14.84
CA ASP A 136 1.45 2.09 14.03
C ASP A 136 2.46 1.08 13.50
N LEU A 137 2.97 1.39 12.31
CA LEU A 137 3.99 0.65 11.57
C LEU A 137 5.10 1.64 11.21
N THR A 138 6.33 1.34 11.58
CA THR A 138 7.47 2.22 11.35
C THR A 138 8.49 1.51 10.49
N LEU A 139 8.75 2.06 9.32
CA LEU A 139 9.86 1.68 8.45
C LEU A 139 11.14 2.29 9.04
N ALA A 140 12.13 1.49 9.41
CA ALA A 140 13.43 2.07 9.76
C ALA A 140 14.23 2.37 8.49
N GLY A 141 14.98 3.47 8.53
CA GLY A 141 15.76 3.96 7.41
C GLY A 141 15.59 5.46 7.21
N ASN A 142 16.10 5.96 6.09
CA ASN A 142 15.93 7.35 5.70
C ASN A 142 14.72 7.48 4.76
N LEU A 143 13.84 8.45 5.02
CA LEU A 143 12.69 8.75 4.17
C LEU A 143 13.09 8.92 2.69
N THR A 144 14.23 9.56 2.43
CA THR A 144 14.74 9.76 1.06
C THR A 144 15.01 8.46 0.32
N SER A 145 15.26 7.36 1.02
CA SER A 145 15.45 6.04 0.42
C SER A 145 14.13 5.42 -0.05
N PHE A 146 12.99 5.92 0.41
CA PHE A 146 11.65 5.46 -0.01
C PHE A 146 10.99 6.42 -0.99
N LEU A 147 11.41 7.68 -1.04
CA LEU A 147 10.81 8.68 -1.93
C LEU A 147 10.88 8.25 -3.40
N GLY A 148 9.74 8.34 -4.08
CA GLY A 148 9.54 7.94 -5.47
C GLY A 148 9.59 6.43 -5.72
N LYS A 149 9.73 5.58 -4.70
CA LYS A 149 9.75 4.12 -4.88
C LYS A 149 8.35 3.53 -4.87
N THR A 150 8.24 2.36 -5.50
CA THR A 150 7.08 1.49 -5.41
C THR A 150 7.38 0.32 -4.47
N PHE A 151 6.53 0.12 -3.47
CA PHE A 151 6.67 -0.94 -2.47
C PHE A 151 5.33 -1.51 -2.05
N VAL A 152 5.34 -2.68 -1.42
CA VAL A 152 4.16 -3.34 -0.85
C VAL A 152 4.37 -3.57 0.63
N VAL A 153 3.36 -3.25 1.43
CA VAL A 153 3.28 -3.65 2.84
C VAL A 153 2.25 -4.76 2.96
N SER A 154 2.62 -5.88 3.58
CA SER A 154 1.66 -6.90 3.99
C SER A 154 1.32 -6.75 5.47
N LEU A 155 0.05 -6.93 5.79
CA LEU A 155 -0.41 -7.12 7.16
C LEU A 155 -0.89 -8.54 7.30
N LYS A 156 -0.33 -9.28 8.27
CA LYS A 156 -0.82 -10.61 8.62
C LYS A 156 -1.52 -10.58 9.97
N ALA A 157 -2.75 -11.07 10.00
CA ALA A 157 -3.51 -11.28 11.22
C ALA A 157 -4.13 -12.67 11.20
N SER A 158 -3.96 -13.44 12.29
CA SER A 158 -4.48 -14.80 12.38
C SER A 158 -4.04 -15.67 11.19
N ASN A 159 -4.97 -16.38 10.56
CA ASN A 159 -4.72 -17.26 9.41
C ASN A 159 -4.81 -16.56 8.05
N SER A 160 -4.78 -15.23 8.00
CA SER A 160 -4.89 -14.50 6.74
C SER A 160 -3.94 -13.29 6.67
N TYR A 161 -3.72 -12.80 5.46
CA TYR A 161 -2.94 -11.59 5.20
C TYR A 161 -3.52 -10.78 4.03
N SER A 162 -3.27 -9.48 4.02
CA SER A 162 -3.58 -8.61 2.88
C SER A 162 -2.35 -7.79 2.51
N ALA A 163 -2.23 -7.46 1.23
CA ALA A 163 -1.12 -6.70 0.66
C ALA A 163 -1.60 -5.31 0.24
N TYR A 164 -0.79 -4.29 0.48
CA TYR A 164 -1.09 -2.89 0.22
C TYR A 164 0.03 -2.28 -0.62
N LEU A 165 -0.29 -1.92 -1.86
CA LEU A 165 0.63 -1.33 -2.81
C LEU A 165 0.74 0.18 -2.60
N PHE A 166 1.96 0.70 -2.54
CA PHE A 166 2.25 2.13 -2.57
C PHE A 166 3.11 2.41 -3.79
N GLU A 167 2.59 3.21 -4.71
CA GLU A 167 3.32 3.64 -5.89
C GLU A 167 3.92 5.02 -5.70
N ASN A 168 5.11 5.23 -6.31
CA ASN A 168 5.78 6.53 -6.37
C ASN A 168 5.69 7.29 -5.04
N PHE A 169 6.11 6.65 -3.95
CA PHE A 169 5.80 7.12 -2.60
C PHE A 169 6.35 8.52 -2.34
N GLN A 170 5.48 9.49 -2.06
CA GLN A 170 5.85 10.88 -1.74
C GLN A 170 5.54 11.26 -0.28
N GLY A 171 5.56 10.27 0.62
CA GLY A 171 5.25 10.52 2.03
C GLY A 171 6.27 11.43 2.70
N THR A 172 5.83 12.13 3.74
CA THR A 172 6.70 12.95 4.60
C THR A 172 7.15 12.22 5.87
N THR A 173 6.67 10.99 6.07
CA THR A 173 6.94 10.15 7.25
C THR A 173 7.10 8.69 6.85
N LEU A 174 7.93 7.98 7.60
CA LEU A 174 8.10 6.52 7.52
C LEU A 174 7.22 5.77 8.53
N LYS A 175 6.37 6.50 9.25
CA LYS A 175 5.37 5.96 10.16
C LYS A 175 4.02 5.89 9.44
N ALA A 176 3.46 4.69 9.36
CA ALA A 176 2.11 4.45 8.89
C ALA A 176 1.17 4.08 10.04
N ALA A 177 -0.04 4.61 10.02
CA ALA A 177 -1.14 4.04 10.78
C ALA A 177 -1.70 2.84 10.00
N TYR A 178 -2.08 1.79 10.71
CA TYR A 178 -2.71 0.61 10.12
C TYR A 178 -3.95 0.15 10.89
N ASN A 179 -4.80 -0.62 10.21
CA ASN A 179 -5.75 -1.52 10.86
C ASN A 179 -5.93 -2.83 10.08
N THR A 180 -6.44 -3.84 10.75
CA THR A 180 -6.57 -5.22 10.25
C THR A 180 -8.00 -5.58 9.82
N ILE A 181 -8.91 -4.59 9.76
CA ILE A 181 -10.23 -4.77 9.15
C ILE A 181 -10.01 -5.04 7.65
N GLY A 182 -10.58 -6.11 7.12
CA GLY A 182 -10.30 -6.54 5.74
C GLY A 182 -9.06 -7.45 5.62
N VAL A 183 -8.34 -7.70 6.72
CA VAL A 183 -7.28 -8.73 6.81
C VAL A 183 -7.81 -9.97 7.52
N SER A 184 -8.31 -9.79 8.75
CA SER A 184 -8.90 -10.88 9.52
C SER A 184 -9.82 -10.35 10.60
N THR A 185 -10.99 -10.97 10.75
CA THR A 185 -11.94 -10.69 11.83
C THR A 185 -12.35 -11.99 12.52
N ASN A 186 -12.59 -11.94 13.83
CA ASN A 186 -13.14 -13.07 14.56
C ASN A 186 -14.62 -13.33 14.15
N GLY A 187 -15.23 -14.38 14.70
CA GLY A 187 -16.64 -14.72 14.42
C GLY A 187 -17.68 -13.66 14.84
N LYS A 188 -17.26 -12.58 15.49
CA LYS A 188 -18.10 -11.41 15.85
C LYS A 188 -17.84 -10.19 14.95
N GLY A 189 -17.03 -10.35 13.90
CA GLY A 189 -16.65 -9.24 13.00
C GLY A 189 -15.65 -8.25 13.61
N THR A 190 -15.07 -8.55 14.77
CA THR A 190 -14.01 -7.72 15.37
C THR A 190 -12.67 -8.04 14.73
N ALA A 191 -11.93 -7.02 14.31
CA ALA A 191 -10.60 -7.17 13.73
C ALA A 191 -9.65 -7.90 14.69
N GLN A 192 -8.83 -8.80 14.15
CA GLN A 192 -7.86 -9.58 14.92
C GLN A 192 -6.52 -8.87 14.96
N GLY A 193 -5.81 -8.97 16.08
CA GLY A 193 -4.50 -8.34 16.23
C GLY A 193 -3.49 -8.77 15.16
N LEU A 194 -2.63 -7.82 14.79
CA LEU A 194 -1.52 -8.04 13.87
C LEU A 194 -0.54 -9.06 14.48
N SER A 195 -0.21 -10.09 13.71
CA SER A 195 0.85 -11.06 14.05
C SER A 195 2.21 -10.51 13.64
N HIS A 196 2.31 -10.04 12.40
CA HIS A 196 3.45 -9.32 11.87
C HIS A 196 3.06 -8.58 10.59
N ALA A 197 3.93 -7.67 10.18
CA ALA A 197 3.89 -7.04 8.86
C ALA A 197 5.18 -7.38 8.09
N SER A 198 5.10 -7.42 6.77
CA SER A 198 6.27 -7.57 5.90
C SER A 198 6.33 -6.44 4.87
N LEU A 199 7.54 -6.10 4.45
CA LEU A 199 7.82 -5.04 3.48
C LEU A 199 8.49 -5.65 2.25
N PHE A 200 7.92 -5.37 1.08
CA PHE A 200 8.46 -5.81 -0.21
C PHE A 200 8.81 -4.60 -1.06
N LEU A 201 10.01 -4.60 -1.65
CA LEU A 201 10.48 -3.53 -2.53
C LEU A 201 10.47 -4.01 -3.97
N SER A 202 9.95 -3.18 -4.87
CA SER A 202 10.02 -3.44 -6.31
C SER A 202 11.37 -2.99 -6.88
N ASN A 203 11.72 -3.55 -8.03
CA ASN A 203 12.83 -3.09 -8.87
C ASN A 203 12.48 -1.87 -9.75
N ILE A 204 11.27 -1.32 -9.64
CA ILE A 204 10.84 -0.15 -10.41
C ILE A 204 11.70 1.05 -10.00
N LYS A 205 12.31 1.70 -11.01
CA LYS A 205 13.09 2.91 -10.78
C LYS A 205 12.12 4.07 -10.49
N PRO A 206 12.43 4.95 -9.53
CA PRO A 206 11.66 6.15 -9.31
C PRO A 206 11.48 6.92 -10.61
N GLN A 207 10.25 7.33 -10.90
CA GLN A 207 9.98 8.13 -12.07
C GLN A 207 10.67 9.48 -11.90
N GLU A 208 11.61 9.81 -12.81
CA GLU A 208 12.15 11.17 -12.84
C GLU A 208 10.98 12.13 -13.10
N PRO A 209 10.89 13.26 -12.36
CA PRO A 209 9.86 14.25 -12.64
C PRO A 209 9.96 14.66 -14.11
N PRO A 210 8.83 14.83 -14.81
CA PRO A 210 8.86 15.21 -16.21
C PRO A 210 9.70 16.49 -16.34
N LYS A 211 10.80 16.40 -17.11
CA LYS A 211 11.63 17.57 -17.43
C LYS A 211 10.79 18.49 -18.28
N ASN A 212 10.07 19.41 -17.65
CA ASN A 212 9.45 20.51 -18.37
C ASN A 212 10.58 21.22 -19.10
N LYS A 213 10.52 21.20 -20.44
CA LYS A 213 11.37 22.06 -21.27
C LYS A 213 11.01 23.49 -20.91
N VAL A 214 11.77 24.08 -19.99
CA VAL A 214 11.72 25.51 -19.74
C VAL A 214 12.05 26.15 -21.09
N PRO A 215 11.15 26.97 -21.68
CA PRO A 215 11.46 27.70 -22.89
C PRO A 215 12.71 28.52 -22.58
N GLU A 216 13.80 28.24 -23.30
CA GLU A 216 15.00 29.06 -23.18
C GLU A 216 14.57 30.51 -23.40
N PRO A 217 14.89 31.42 -22.46
CA PRO A 217 14.35 32.75 -22.55
C PRO A 217 14.89 33.36 -23.85
N ALA A 218 13.96 33.80 -24.72
CA ALA A 218 14.27 34.45 -25.99
C ALA A 218 15.19 35.69 -25.83
N SER A 219 15.47 36.09 -24.58
CA SER A 219 16.51 37.05 -24.21
C SER A 219 17.91 36.66 -24.69
N LEU A 220 18.25 35.37 -24.87
CA LEU A 220 19.55 34.96 -25.40
C LEU A 220 19.71 35.29 -26.90
N VAL A 221 18.62 35.18 -27.67
CA VAL A 221 18.56 35.62 -29.07
C VAL A 221 18.51 37.14 -29.16
N GLY A 222 17.74 37.79 -28.28
CA GLY A 222 17.67 39.25 -28.19
C GLY A 222 19.02 39.90 -27.84
N LEU A 223 19.77 39.35 -26.88
CA LEU A 223 21.10 39.85 -26.50
C LEU A 223 22.13 39.68 -27.62
N GLY A 224 22.08 38.57 -28.36
CA GLY A 224 22.95 38.35 -29.51
C GLY A 224 22.72 39.36 -30.65
N LEU A 225 21.47 39.72 -30.92
CA LEU A 225 21.10 40.71 -31.94
C LEU A 225 21.46 42.15 -31.53
N VAL A 226 21.30 42.51 -30.26
CA VAL A 226 21.68 43.86 -29.76
C VAL A 226 23.20 44.04 -29.78
N ALA A 227 23.97 43.03 -29.35
CA ALA A 227 25.42 43.07 -29.37
C ALA A 227 25.98 43.19 -30.80
N SER A 228 25.43 42.43 -31.76
CA SER A 228 25.84 42.52 -33.16
C SER A 228 25.45 43.86 -33.81
N GLY A 229 24.30 44.41 -33.47
CA GLY A 229 23.89 45.76 -33.90
C GLY A 229 24.83 46.87 -33.43
N MET A 230 25.28 46.82 -32.16
CA MET A 230 26.22 47.81 -31.61
C MET A 230 27.62 47.74 -32.24
N VAL A 231 28.11 46.54 -32.58
CA VAL A 231 29.42 46.36 -33.24
C VAL A 231 29.40 46.88 -34.68
N MET A 232 28.34 46.61 -35.44
CA MET A 232 28.16 47.14 -36.81
C MET A 232 28.03 48.67 -36.82
N ALA A 233 27.29 49.25 -35.87
CA ALA A 233 27.12 50.71 -35.77
C ALA A 233 28.44 51.43 -35.43
N ARG A 234 29.32 50.82 -34.63
CA ARG A 234 30.65 51.38 -34.33
C ARG A 234 31.57 51.39 -35.55
N ARG A 235 31.57 50.34 -36.39
CA ARG A 235 32.43 50.26 -37.59
C ARG A 235 32.09 51.31 -38.65
N ARG A 236 30.82 51.71 -38.78
CA ARG A 236 30.41 52.73 -39.75
C ARG A 236 30.88 54.15 -39.40
N ARG A 237 31.19 54.43 -38.13
CA ARG A 237 31.66 55.76 -37.69
C ARG A 237 33.16 55.97 -37.93
N THR A 238 33.93 54.91 -38.18
CA THR A 238 35.40 54.99 -38.35
C THR A 238 35.82 55.14 -39.82
N LEU A 239 34.90 55.01 -40.78
CA LEU A 239 35.17 55.09 -42.23
C LEU A 239 34.63 56.39 -42.88
N GLY A 240 34.19 57.36 -42.08
CA GLY A 240 33.55 58.60 -42.56
C GLY A 240 34.34 59.88 -42.35
N ASN A 241 35.64 59.81 -42.08
CA ASN A 241 36.55 60.98 -42.00
C ASN A 241 37.66 60.84 -43.03
#